data_AF-A0A380FB29-F1
#
_entry.id   AF-A0A380FB29-F1
#
_cell.length_a   1.000
_cell.length_b   1.000
_cell.length_c   1.000
_cell.angle_alpha   90.00
_cell.angle_beta   90.00
_cell.angle_gamma   90.00
#
_symmetry.space_group_name_H-M   'P 1'
#
loop_
_entity.id
_entity.type
_entity.pdbx_description
1 polymer ?
#
loop_
_entity_poly.entity_id
_entity_poly.type
_entity_poly.pdbx_seq_one_letter_code
_entity_poly.pdbx_strand_id
1 'polypeptide(L)'
;MINNANELKAHLLQQNKNRLQSDQFDMHAALEDILNSVGYSTADSGGKVTFYGKDPVMPSTLRLASLAGLGLAAKSVALAHLWQVRGGKGQDIHIDIRKAVKRLSPFYERKWETLNGFPAKGQEDPHTPFRFDFYQTKDKRWVMPLNPYPNAKAHVLELLNCRSTKEAVAEAIKGWNGQDLEIAGAEKGVVMPMVRSLEEFVEEEQFQHIAETELIEIKKIADSKPEAFSEEPEQPLSGVRALGMGHVIAGAGLGRGLALHGADVLNVWRPSELEVETMYLTSNVGMRSTYLDIDHNQEHRSRFDALLQGADIFFINKRYGFMEKYGLTPNDLAQKKTRYHSCVG
;
A
#
# COMPACT_ATOMS: atom_id res chain seq x y z
N MET A 1 9.47 -6.42 -19.30
CA MET A 1 8.14 -5.76 -19.13
C MET A 1 7.49 -5.40 -20.46
N ILE A 2 6.16 -5.52 -20.58
CA ILE A 2 5.39 -5.08 -21.76
C ILE A 2 5.16 -3.57 -21.62
N ASN A 3 5.82 -2.74 -22.44
CA ASN A 3 5.76 -1.27 -22.34
C ASN A 3 4.74 -0.65 -23.32
N ASN A 4 3.69 -1.39 -23.66
CA ASN A 4 2.67 -0.97 -24.62
C ASN A 4 1.29 -1.35 -24.08
N ALA A 5 0.43 -0.36 -23.86
CA ALA A 5 -0.90 -0.55 -23.28
C ALA A 5 -1.75 -1.54 -24.09
N ASN A 6 -1.64 -1.53 -25.42
CA ASN A 6 -2.38 -2.46 -26.28
C ASN A 6 -1.88 -3.90 -26.14
N GLU A 7 -0.57 -4.10 -26.00
CA GLU A 7 0.02 -5.42 -25.78
C GLU A 7 -0.34 -5.95 -24.39
N LEU A 8 -0.27 -5.10 -23.36
CA LEU A 8 -0.64 -5.47 -22.00
C LEU A 8 -2.13 -5.84 -21.92
N LYS A 9 -2.99 -5.05 -22.56
CA LYS A 9 -4.43 -5.34 -22.71
C LYS A 9 -4.66 -6.69 -23.39
N ALA A 10 -4.06 -6.91 -24.56
CA ALA A 10 -4.18 -8.17 -25.28
C ALA A 10 -3.71 -9.36 -24.44
N HIS A 11 -2.59 -9.21 -23.75
CA HIS A 11 -2.04 -10.22 -22.85
C HIS A 11 -3.01 -10.54 -21.69
N LEU A 12 -3.51 -9.53 -20.98
CA LEU A 12 -4.43 -9.70 -19.87
C LEU A 12 -5.73 -10.39 -20.29
N LEU A 13 -6.32 -9.96 -21.41
CA LEU A 13 -7.54 -10.58 -21.96
C LEU A 13 -7.30 -12.04 -22.38
N GLN A 14 -6.15 -12.34 -22.97
CA GLN A 14 -5.78 -13.71 -23.31
C GLN A 14 -5.62 -14.58 -22.05
N GLN A 15 -4.94 -14.09 -21.02
CA GLN A 15 -4.74 -14.83 -19.76
C GLN A 15 -6.06 -15.02 -18.98
N ASN A 16 -6.98 -14.06 -19.04
CA ASN A 16 -8.30 -14.20 -18.39
C ASN A 16 -9.12 -15.36 -18.98
N LYS A 17 -9.07 -15.52 -20.31
CA LYS A 17 -9.71 -16.64 -21.01
C LYS A 17 -8.97 -17.96 -20.80
N ASN A 18 -7.67 -17.91 -20.53
CA ASN A 18 -6.79 -19.06 -20.40
C ASN A 18 -6.13 -19.08 -19.02
N ARG A 19 -6.88 -19.50 -18.00
CA ARG A 19 -6.35 -19.59 -16.63
C ARG A 19 -5.06 -20.42 -16.60
N LEU A 20 -4.10 -19.98 -15.80
CA LEU A 20 -2.83 -20.68 -15.61
C LEU A 20 -3.07 -22.13 -15.15
N GLN A 21 -2.62 -23.08 -15.97
CA GLN A 21 -2.63 -24.52 -15.64
C GLN A 21 -1.22 -25.05 -15.34
N SER A 22 -0.21 -24.18 -15.42
CA SER A 22 1.20 -24.53 -15.29
C SER A 22 1.88 -23.76 -14.16
N ASP A 23 2.74 -24.47 -13.45
CA ASP A 23 3.62 -23.92 -12.43
C ASP A 23 4.94 -23.34 -12.98
N GLN A 24 5.15 -23.42 -14.30
CA GLN A 24 6.32 -22.86 -14.98
C GLN A 24 6.27 -21.34 -14.91
N PHE A 25 7.20 -20.77 -14.15
CA PHE A 25 7.42 -19.34 -14.03
C PHE A 25 8.87 -19.08 -13.60
N ASP A 26 9.58 -18.25 -14.36
CA ASP A 26 10.95 -17.90 -14.04
C ASP A 26 10.96 -16.75 -13.02
N MET A 27 11.04 -17.10 -11.74
CA MET A 27 11.13 -16.16 -10.64
C MET A 27 12.39 -15.28 -10.69
N HIS A 28 13.50 -15.80 -11.24
CA HIS A 28 14.75 -15.06 -11.30
C HIS A 28 14.70 -13.99 -12.38
N ALA A 29 14.23 -14.35 -13.58
CA ALA A 29 14.04 -13.38 -14.66
C ALA A 29 13.02 -12.30 -14.25
N ALA A 30 11.90 -12.68 -13.61
CA ALA A 30 10.92 -11.71 -13.13
C ALA A 30 11.47 -10.79 -12.04
N LEU A 31 12.32 -11.30 -11.14
CA LEU A 31 12.98 -10.45 -10.14
C LEU A 31 13.96 -9.47 -10.81
N GLU A 32 14.74 -9.93 -11.78
CA GLU A 32 15.66 -9.05 -12.50
C GLU A 32 14.92 -7.95 -13.26
N ASP A 33 13.81 -8.25 -13.93
CA ASP A 33 12.99 -7.25 -14.59
C ASP A 33 12.53 -6.13 -13.62
N ILE A 34 12.15 -6.49 -12.39
CA ILE A 34 11.73 -5.52 -11.36
C ILE A 34 12.92 -4.70 -10.86
N LEU A 35 14.07 -5.33 -10.61
CA LEU A 35 15.26 -4.63 -10.11
C LEU A 35 15.84 -3.69 -11.16
N ASN A 36 15.92 -4.14 -12.41
CA ASN A 36 16.45 -3.34 -13.52
C ASN A 36 15.64 -2.07 -13.75
N SER A 37 14.33 -2.06 -13.46
CA SER A 37 13.49 -0.86 -13.61
C SER A 37 13.88 0.27 -12.66
N VAL A 38 14.65 -0.03 -11.61
CA VAL A 38 15.14 0.96 -10.64
C VAL A 38 16.68 0.99 -10.55
N GLY A 39 17.36 0.43 -11.55
CA GLY A 39 18.82 0.45 -11.65
C GLY A 39 19.55 -0.53 -10.71
N TYR A 40 18.87 -1.59 -10.27
CA TYR A 40 19.45 -2.68 -9.50
C TYR A 40 19.48 -3.99 -10.30
N SER A 41 20.18 -4.98 -9.78
CA SER A 41 20.21 -6.37 -10.24
C SER A 41 20.32 -7.33 -9.06
N THR A 42 20.08 -8.63 -9.26
CA THR A 42 20.28 -9.60 -8.17
C THR A 42 21.73 -9.67 -7.68
N ALA A 43 22.69 -9.29 -8.52
CA ALA A 43 24.11 -9.21 -8.16
C ALA A 43 24.39 -8.18 -7.07
N ASP A 44 23.56 -7.14 -6.95
CA ASP A 44 23.70 -6.10 -5.92
C ASP A 44 23.49 -6.62 -4.50
N SER A 45 22.91 -7.82 -4.34
CA SER A 45 22.87 -8.50 -3.05
C SER A 45 24.27 -8.86 -2.50
N GLY A 46 25.28 -8.95 -3.37
CA GLY A 46 26.61 -9.45 -3.04
C GLY A 46 26.64 -10.94 -2.66
N GLY A 47 25.55 -11.67 -2.93
CA GLY A 47 25.39 -13.10 -2.66
C GLY A 47 24.47 -13.77 -3.69
N LYS A 48 23.88 -14.90 -3.31
CA LYS A 48 22.93 -15.65 -4.14
C LYS A 48 21.50 -15.35 -3.72
N VAL A 49 20.66 -15.00 -4.69
CA VAL A 49 19.20 -14.96 -4.50
C VAL A 49 18.62 -16.32 -4.92
N THR A 50 17.77 -16.93 -4.10
CA THR A 50 17.15 -18.23 -4.37
C THR A 50 15.68 -18.26 -3.96
N PHE A 51 14.88 -19.04 -4.69
CA PHE A 51 13.46 -19.23 -4.42
C PHE A 51 13.15 -20.69 -4.11
N TYR A 52 12.25 -20.91 -3.15
CA TYR A 52 11.67 -22.21 -2.85
C TYR A 52 10.15 -22.17 -3.03
N GLY A 53 9.60 -23.19 -3.67
CA GLY A 53 8.16 -23.36 -3.91
C GLY A 53 7.79 -23.18 -5.37
N LYS A 54 6.52 -23.43 -5.68
CA LYS A 54 5.93 -23.30 -7.01
C LYS A 54 4.59 -22.59 -6.91
N ASP A 55 4.20 -21.85 -7.94
CA ASP A 55 2.94 -21.09 -7.99
C ASP A 55 2.19 -21.48 -9.27
N PRO A 56 0.87 -21.74 -9.30
CA PRO A 56 -0.13 -21.42 -8.28
C PRO A 56 -0.05 -22.28 -7.00
N VAL A 57 0.06 -21.66 -5.82
CA VAL A 57 -0.14 -22.34 -4.52
C VAL A 57 -1.63 -22.44 -4.14
N MET A 58 -2.47 -21.64 -4.78
CA MET A 58 -3.91 -21.61 -4.60
C MET A 58 -4.61 -21.24 -5.92
N PRO A 59 -5.88 -21.64 -6.13
CA PRO A 59 -6.61 -21.29 -7.34
C PRO A 59 -6.72 -19.77 -7.50
N SER A 60 -6.09 -19.21 -8.54
CA SER A 60 -6.05 -17.78 -8.81
C SER A 60 -5.71 -17.55 -10.28
N THR A 61 -6.18 -16.43 -10.85
CA THR A 61 -5.72 -15.93 -12.16
C THR A 61 -4.37 -15.24 -12.06
N LEU A 62 -3.93 -14.90 -10.85
CA LEU A 62 -2.65 -14.26 -10.54
C LEU A 62 -1.73 -15.23 -9.77
N ARG A 63 -0.43 -15.12 -10.02
CA ARG A 63 0.62 -15.82 -9.27
C ARG A 63 0.87 -15.12 -7.93
N LEU A 64 -0.07 -15.28 -6.98
CA LEU A 64 -0.06 -14.55 -5.71
C LEU A 64 1.17 -14.85 -4.84
N ALA A 65 1.67 -16.09 -4.84
CA ALA A 65 2.87 -16.42 -4.07
C ALA A 65 4.12 -15.85 -4.70
N SER A 66 4.22 -15.90 -6.04
CA SER A 66 5.30 -15.26 -6.78
C SER A 66 5.30 -13.75 -6.57
N LEU A 67 4.15 -13.08 -6.68
CA LEU A 67 4.03 -11.63 -6.46
C LEU A 67 4.52 -11.23 -5.06
N ALA A 68 4.06 -11.92 -4.02
CA ALA A 68 4.51 -11.66 -2.65
C ALA A 68 6.02 -11.93 -2.47
N GLY A 69 6.53 -13.00 -3.08
CA GLY A 69 7.94 -13.36 -3.01
C GLY A 69 8.86 -12.38 -3.74
N LEU A 70 8.48 -11.92 -4.94
CA LEU A 70 9.24 -10.98 -5.75
C LEU A 70 9.40 -9.63 -5.06
N GLY A 71 8.32 -9.07 -4.50
CA GLY A 71 8.39 -7.81 -3.76
C GLY A 71 9.30 -7.89 -2.53
N LEU A 72 9.27 -9.00 -1.79
CA LEU A 72 10.18 -9.24 -0.67
C LEU A 72 11.62 -9.38 -1.13
N ALA A 73 11.88 -10.14 -2.20
CA ALA A 73 13.21 -10.33 -2.75
C ALA A 73 13.82 -9.01 -3.25
N ALA A 74 13.05 -8.22 -4.01
CA ALA A 74 13.52 -6.94 -4.56
C ALA A 74 13.95 -5.97 -3.46
N LYS A 75 13.10 -5.82 -2.42
CA LYS A 75 13.44 -5.04 -1.22
C LYS A 75 14.70 -5.57 -0.53
N SER A 76 14.81 -6.89 -0.36
CA SER A 76 15.97 -7.51 0.29
C SER A 76 17.27 -7.27 -0.48
N VAL A 77 17.24 -7.32 -1.81
CA VAL A 77 18.41 -7.00 -2.66
C VAL A 77 18.85 -5.54 -2.46
N ALA A 78 17.91 -4.58 -2.54
CA ALA A 78 18.22 -3.17 -2.35
C ALA A 78 18.84 -2.88 -0.97
N LEU A 79 18.37 -3.55 0.08
CA LEU A 79 18.92 -3.37 1.43
C LEU A 79 20.24 -4.10 1.67
N ALA A 80 20.46 -5.25 1.04
CA ALA A 80 21.76 -5.91 1.05
C ALA A 80 22.81 -5.07 0.32
N HIS A 81 22.44 -4.41 -0.78
CA HIS A 81 23.29 -3.44 -1.46
C HIS A 81 23.60 -2.24 -0.55
N LEU A 82 22.58 -1.63 0.05
CA LEU A 82 22.77 -0.52 0.98
C LEU A 82 23.71 -0.90 2.14
N TRP A 83 23.56 -2.11 2.68
CA TRP A 83 24.45 -2.60 3.72
C TRP A 83 25.91 -2.68 3.28
N GLN A 84 26.18 -3.12 2.05
CA GLN A 84 27.52 -3.15 1.47
C GLN A 84 28.10 -1.75 1.27
N VAL A 85 27.31 -0.82 0.74
CA VAL A 85 27.71 0.61 0.62
C VAL A 85 28.10 1.18 1.99
N ARG A 86 27.50 0.66 3.05
CA ARG A 86 27.76 1.03 4.44
C ARG A 86 28.86 0.22 5.13
N GLY A 87 29.67 -0.53 4.38
CA GLY A 87 30.82 -1.30 4.88
C GLY A 87 30.49 -2.73 5.33
N GLY A 88 29.24 -3.14 5.20
CA GLY A 88 28.78 -4.50 5.43
C GLY A 88 29.24 -5.48 4.34
N LYS A 89 28.97 -6.77 4.56
CA LYS A 89 29.17 -7.83 3.55
C LYS A 89 27.90 -8.05 2.74
N GLY A 90 28.07 -8.55 1.51
CA GLY A 90 26.97 -9.12 0.73
C GLY A 90 26.28 -10.29 1.45
N GLN A 91 25.06 -10.61 1.03
CA GLN A 91 24.20 -11.59 1.69
C GLN A 91 23.50 -12.51 0.68
N ASP A 92 23.41 -13.78 1.05
CA ASP A 92 22.49 -14.70 0.38
C ASP A 92 21.04 -14.40 0.79
N ILE A 93 20.13 -14.38 -0.18
CA ILE A 93 18.70 -14.12 0.02
C ILE A 93 17.93 -15.36 -0.38
N HIS A 94 17.15 -15.91 0.56
CA HIS A 94 16.31 -17.08 0.32
C HIS A 94 14.84 -16.77 0.59
N ILE A 95 13.98 -16.98 -0.41
CA ILE A 95 12.54 -16.71 -0.32
C ILE A 95 11.75 -18.01 -0.52
N ASP A 96 11.01 -18.42 0.52
CA ASP A 96 9.99 -19.47 0.41
C ASP A 96 8.64 -18.83 0.05
N ILE A 97 8.23 -18.95 -1.22
CA ILE A 97 7.02 -18.27 -1.71
C ILE A 97 5.74 -18.81 -1.05
N ARG A 98 5.77 -20.04 -0.54
CA ARG A 98 4.64 -20.63 0.22
C ARG A 98 4.44 -19.97 1.57
N LYS A 99 5.50 -19.36 2.13
CA LYS A 99 5.44 -18.54 3.34
C LYS A 99 5.16 -17.09 3.01
N ALA A 100 5.72 -16.56 1.92
CA ALA A 100 5.50 -15.18 1.50
C ALA A 100 4.00 -14.87 1.31
N VAL A 101 3.27 -15.76 0.62
CA VAL A 101 1.83 -15.62 0.38
C VAL A 101 1.00 -15.50 1.66
N LYS A 102 1.48 -16.04 2.79
CA LYS A 102 0.78 -15.98 4.08
C LYS A 102 0.64 -14.56 4.62
N ARG A 103 1.41 -13.60 4.10
CA ARG A 103 1.22 -12.18 4.40
C ARG A 103 -0.05 -11.59 3.78
N LEU A 104 -0.61 -12.24 2.75
CA LEU A 104 -1.85 -11.83 2.08
C LEU A 104 -3.10 -12.56 2.61
N SER A 105 -2.92 -13.64 3.38
CA SER A 105 -4.01 -14.49 3.87
C SER A 105 -4.52 -14.30 5.32
N PRO A 106 -4.03 -13.37 6.18
CA PRO A 106 -4.50 -13.29 7.57
C PRO A 106 -6.03 -13.11 7.71
N PHE A 107 -6.67 -12.39 6.78
CA PHE A 107 -8.12 -12.22 6.74
C PHE A 107 -8.88 -13.55 6.56
N TYR A 108 -8.37 -14.44 5.71
CA TYR A 108 -9.02 -15.71 5.36
C TYR A 108 -8.69 -16.80 6.36
N GLU A 109 -7.43 -16.87 6.79
CA GLU A 109 -6.97 -17.87 7.76
C GLU A 109 -7.34 -17.51 9.20
N ARG A 110 -7.72 -16.24 9.44
CA ARG A 110 -8.03 -15.69 10.76
C ARG A 110 -6.89 -15.88 11.77
N LYS A 111 -5.65 -15.85 11.27
CA LYS A 111 -4.42 -15.96 12.05
C LYS A 111 -3.66 -14.65 11.94
N TRP A 112 -3.65 -13.91 13.04
CA TRP A 112 -3.04 -12.60 13.15
C TRP A 112 -1.92 -12.60 14.18
N GLU A 113 -1.05 -11.59 14.09
CA GLU A 113 -0.11 -11.26 15.16
C GLU A 113 -0.84 -11.09 16.51
N THR A 114 -0.20 -11.53 17.58
CA THR A 114 -0.75 -11.47 18.94
C THR A 114 -0.01 -10.46 19.79
N LEU A 115 -0.74 -9.72 20.63
CA LEU A 115 -0.19 -8.89 21.70
C LEU A 115 -0.30 -9.65 23.03
N ASN A 116 0.83 -10.02 23.63
CA ASN A 116 0.90 -10.84 24.84
C ASN A 116 0.04 -12.13 24.77
N GLY A 117 0.04 -12.78 23.59
CA GLY A 117 -0.72 -14.02 23.35
C GLY A 117 -2.18 -13.81 22.97
N PHE A 118 -2.70 -12.58 22.94
CA PHE A 118 -4.07 -12.29 22.55
C PHE A 118 -4.14 -11.73 21.12
N PRO A 119 -5.13 -12.15 20.30
CA PRO A 119 -5.38 -11.50 19.02
C PRO A 119 -5.90 -10.07 19.23
N ALA A 120 -5.86 -9.26 18.17
CA ALA A 120 -6.53 -7.96 18.15
C ALA A 120 -8.02 -8.11 18.52
N LYS A 121 -8.57 -7.15 19.26
CA LYS A 121 -9.99 -7.17 19.61
C LYS A 121 -10.78 -6.69 18.40
N GLY A 122 -11.90 -7.35 18.13
CA GLY A 122 -12.90 -6.84 17.19
C GLY A 122 -13.60 -5.63 17.80
N GLN A 123 -13.00 -4.45 17.71
CA GLN A 123 -13.61 -3.18 18.15
C GLN A 123 -14.54 -2.57 17.09
N GLU A 124 -14.56 -3.17 15.92
CA GLU A 124 -15.38 -2.81 14.78
C GLU A 124 -16.81 -3.36 14.91
N ASP A 125 -17.77 -2.63 14.36
CA ASP A 125 -19.17 -3.07 14.24
C ASP A 125 -19.23 -4.40 13.44
N PRO A 126 -19.60 -5.53 14.07
CA PRO A 126 -19.67 -6.82 13.38
C PRO A 126 -20.85 -6.90 12.40
N HIS A 127 -21.81 -5.97 12.48
CA HIS A 127 -23.01 -5.93 11.66
C HIS A 127 -22.98 -4.81 10.61
N THR A 128 -21.85 -4.11 10.46
CA THR A 128 -21.74 -3.03 9.48
C THR A 128 -22.05 -3.55 8.07
N PRO A 129 -22.90 -2.85 7.30
CA PRO A 129 -23.21 -3.23 5.91
C PRO A 129 -22.09 -2.83 4.93
N PHE A 130 -21.04 -2.14 5.37
CA PHE A 130 -20.00 -1.54 4.51
C PHE A 130 -18.63 -2.22 4.66
N ARG A 131 -18.62 -3.57 4.57
CA ARG A 131 -17.40 -4.40 4.53
C ARG A 131 -17.22 -5.02 3.14
N PHE A 132 -17.07 -6.35 3.06
CA PHE A 132 -16.80 -7.13 1.85
C PHE A 132 -18.10 -7.71 1.27
N ASP A 133 -19.22 -7.01 1.44
CA ASP A 133 -20.53 -7.41 0.91
C ASP A 133 -20.77 -6.75 -0.45
N PHE A 134 -21.44 -7.48 -1.35
CA PHE A 134 -21.85 -7.00 -2.66
C PHE A 134 -23.34 -6.72 -2.69
N TYR A 135 -23.72 -5.58 -3.27
CA TYR A 135 -25.11 -5.17 -3.42
C TYR A 135 -25.45 -4.95 -4.89
N GLN A 136 -26.58 -5.49 -5.31
CA GLN A 136 -27.03 -5.36 -6.69
C GLN A 136 -27.73 -4.01 -6.90
N THR A 137 -27.37 -3.33 -7.99
CA THR A 137 -27.91 -2.04 -8.42
C THR A 137 -29.12 -2.23 -9.35
N LYS A 138 -29.82 -1.14 -9.69
CA LYS A 138 -31.01 -1.12 -10.57
C LYS A 138 -30.76 -1.75 -11.94
N ASP A 139 -29.61 -1.46 -12.52
CA ASP A 139 -29.11 -1.93 -13.82
C ASP A 139 -28.46 -3.33 -13.74
N LYS A 140 -28.71 -4.06 -12.64
CA LYS A 140 -28.21 -5.42 -12.37
C LYS A 140 -26.68 -5.54 -12.31
N ARG A 141 -25.99 -4.41 -12.13
CA ARG A 141 -24.58 -4.36 -11.76
C ARG A 141 -24.44 -4.62 -10.26
N TRP A 142 -23.20 -4.68 -9.79
CA TRP A 142 -22.89 -4.87 -8.38
C TRP A 142 -21.95 -3.78 -7.91
N VAL A 143 -22.13 -3.32 -6.68
CA VAL A 143 -21.18 -2.43 -5.98
C VAL A 143 -20.71 -3.10 -4.70
N MET A 144 -19.48 -2.81 -4.28
CA MET A 144 -18.89 -3.33 -3.05
C MET A 144 -18.43 -2.17 -2.15
N PRO A 145 -19.35 -1.55 -1.37
CA PRO A 145 -19.00 -0.44 -0.49
C PRO A 145 -18.12 -0.91 0.67
N LEU A 146 -16.90 -0.38 0.77
CA LEU A 146 -15.96 -0.66 1.85
C LEU A 146 -15.67 0.60 2.67
N ASN A 147 -16.50 0.88 3.67
CA ASN A 147 -16.43 2.08 4.49
C ASN A 147 -16.48 1.72 5.99
N PRO A 148 -15.45 1.05 6.52
CA PRO A 148 -15.48 0.49 7.87
C PRO A 148 -15.32 1.54 8.98
N TYR A 149 -14.78 2.73 8.65
CA TYR A 149 -14.52 3.79 9.63
C TYR A 149 -15.77 4.66 9.88
N PRO A 150 -15.99 5.15 11.12
CA PRO A 150 -17.22 5.85 11.50
C PRO A 150 -17.60 7.04 10.59
N ASN A 151 -16.62 7.87 10.22
CA ASN A 151 -16.85 9.04 9.36
C ASN A 151 -17.29 8.60 7.95
N ALA A 152 -16.56 7.67 7.33
CA ALA A 152 -16.90 7.13 6.02
C ALA A 152 -18.28 6.44 6.03
N LYS A 153 -18.59 5.67 7.08
CA LYS A 153 -19.90 5.05 7.29
C LYS A 153 -21.01 6.09 7.34
N ALA A 154 -20.82 7.19 8.08
CA ALA A 154 -21.81 8.26 8.16
C ALA A 154 -22.08 8.89 6.78
N HIS A 155 -21.03 9.19 6.01
CA HIS A 155 -21.17 9.78 4.67
C HIS A 155 -21.88 8.85 3.67
N VAL A 156 -21.63 7.54 3.72
CA VAL A 156 -22.34 6.59 2.85
C VAL A 156 -23.83 6.52 3.21
N LEU A 157 -24.17 6.53 4.51
CA LEU A 157 -25.56 6.50 4.95
C LEU A 157 -26.32 7.77 4.56
N GLU A 158 -25.64 8.92 4.58
CA GLU A 158 -26.17 10.18 4.08
C GLU A 158 -26.40 10.13 2.56
N LEU A 159 -25.42 9.63 1.78
CA LEU A 159 -25.53 9.48 0.33
C LEU A 159 -26.70 8.57 -0.06
N LEU A 160 -26.80 7.41 0.59
CA LEU A 160 -27.86 6.42 0.33
C LEU A 160 -29.20 6.80 0.98
N ASN A 161 -29.21 7.78 1.88
CA ASN A 161 -30.35 8.19 2.70
C ASN A 161 -31.08 6.99 3.33
N CYS A 162 -30.33 6.14 4.04
CA CYS A 162 -30.86 4.88 4.57
C CYS A 162 -30.34 4.55 5.98
N ARG A 163 -30.94 3.53 6.60
CA ARG A 163 -30.49 3.00 7.89
C ARG A 163 -29.25 2.14 7.71
N SER A 164 -28.45 2.02 8.77
CA SER A 164 -27.26 1.17 8.82
C SER A 164 -27.58 -0.32 8.97
N THR A 165 -28.43 -0.88 8.11
CA THR A 165 -28.68 -2.33 8.03
C THR A 165 -28.44 -2.82 6.61
N LYS A 166 -28.08 -4.10 6.46
CA LYS A 166 -27.82 -4.70 5.14
C LYS A 166 -29.03 -4.58 4.21
N GLU A 167 -30.23 -4.75 4.75
CA GLU A 167 -31.49 -4.71 4.00
C GLU A 167 -31.79 -3.29 3.50
N ALA A 168 -31.62 -2.28 4.37
CA ALA A 168 -31.87 -0.89 4.00
C ALA A 168 -30.85 -0.39 2.99
N VAL A 169 -29.57 -0.76 3.15
CA VAL A 169 -28.51 -0.45 2.18
C VAL A 169 -28.77 -1.14 0.85
N ALA A 170 -29.13 -2.43 0.85
CA ALA A 170 -29.46 -3.15 -0.36
C ALA A 170 -30.63 -2.50 -1.11
N GLU A 171 -31.70 -2.10 -0.40
CA GLU A 171 -32.85 -1.44 -1.02
C GLU A 171 -32.51 -0.07 -1.59
N ALA A 172 -31.71 0.73 -0.86
CA ALA A 172 -31.24 2.02 -1.37
C ALA A 172 -30.40 1.84 -2.64
N ILE A 173 -29.44 0.92 -2.64
CA ILE A 173 -28.54 0.65 -3.79
C ILE A 173 -29.32 0.15 -5.02
N LYS A 174 -30.39 -0.64 -4.84
CA LYS A 174 -31.27 -1.05 -5.94
C LYS A 174 -31.96 0.11 -6.66
N GLY A 175 -32.01 1.30 -6.07
CA GLY A 175 -32.54 2.50 -6.70
C GLY A 175 -31.58 3.16 -7.70
N TRP A 176 -30.29 2.85 -7.63
CA TRP A 176 -29.24 3.50 -8.41
C TRP A 176 -28.79 2.65 -9.60
N ASN A 177 -28.32 3.28 -10.69
CA ASN A 177 -27.45 2.60 -11.65
C ASN A 177 -26.02 2.53 -11.06
N GLY A 178 -25.27 1.47 -11.38
CA GLY A 178 -23.98 1.22 -10.74
C GLY A 178 -22.94 2.30 -10.98
N GLN A 179 -22.81 2.78 -12.22
CA GLN A 179 -21.84 3.82 -12.58
C GLN A 179 -22.20 5.18 -11.94
N ASP A 180 -23.49 5.56 -11.96
CA ASP A 180 -23.96 6.81 -11.34
C ASP A 180 -23.67 6.81 -9.82
N LEU A 181 -23.86 5.67 -9.15
CA LEU A 181 -23.58 5.53 -7.72
C LEU A 181 -22.09 5.56 -7.41
N GLU A 182 -21.24 4.96 -8.25
CA GLU A 182 -19.79 5.04 -8.11
C GLU A 182 -19.30 6.50 -8.22
N ILE A 183 -19.78 7.24 -9.22
CA ILE A 183 -19.47 8.67 -9.41
C ILE A 183 -19.93 9.48 -8.20
N ALA A 184 -21.19 9.31 -7.77
CA ALA A 184 -21.72 10.01 -6.60
C ALA A 184 -20.94 9.67 -5.31
N GLY A 185 -20.48 8.42 -5.18
CA GLY A 185 -19.60 7.99 -4.11
C GLY A 185 -18.25 8.70 -4.12
N ALA A 186 -17.61 8.78 -5.30
CA ALA A 186 -16.35 9.50 -5.48
C ALA A 186 -16.48 10.99 -5.13
N GLU A 187 -17.54 11.66 -5.62
CA GLU A 187 -17.84 13.07 -5.32
C GLU A 187 -18.07 13.32 -3.81
N LYS A 188 -18.76 12.40 -3.13
CA LYS A 188 -18.97 12.45 -1.68
C LYS A 188 -17.72 12.07 -0.87
N GLY A 189 -16.70 11.50 -1.53
CA GLY A 189 -15.46 11.04 -0.90
C GLY A 189 -15.61 9.75 -0.09
N VAL A 190 -16.43 8.81 -0.57
CA VAL A 190 -16.65 7.49 0.02
C VAL A 190 -16.29 6.37 -0.97
N VAL A 191 -16.00 5.18 -0.46
CA VAL A 191 -15.59 4.02 -1.28
C VAL A 191 -16.84 3.30 -1.80
N MET A 192 -17.14 3.44 -3.08
CA MET A 192 -18.34 2.85 -3.71
C MET A 192 -18.04 2.22 -5.09
N PRO A 193 -17.03 1.33 -5.21
CA PRO A 193 -16.63 0.79 -6.50
C PRO A 193 -17.72 -0.09 -7.11
N MET A 194 -17.99 0.10 -8.40
CA MET A 194 -18.79 -0.80 -9.22
C MET A 194 -17.93 -1.96 -9.72
N VAL A 195 -18.46 -3.18 -9.60
CA VAL A 195 -17.84 -4.39 -10.12
C VAL A 195 -17.82 -4.36 -11.64
N ARG A 196 -16.63 -4.57 -12.20
CA ARG A 196 -16.37 -4.68 -13.63
C ARG A 196 -15.73 -6.03 -13.95
N SER A 197 -16.00 -6.55 -15.14
CA SER A 197 -15.18 -7.63 -15.70
C SER A 197 -13.81 -7.09 -16.12
N LEU A 198 -12.86 -7.97 -16.39
CA LEU A 198 -11.57 -7.53 -16.92
C LEU A 198 -11.73 -6.86 -18.29
N GLU A 199 -12.62 -7.39 -19.14
CA GLU A 199 -12.95 -6.83 -20.45
C GLU A 199 -13.46 -5.40 -20.36
N GLU A 200 -14.25 -5.07 -19.33
CA GLU A 200 -14.72 -3.70 -19.09
C GLU A 200 -13.59 -2.84 -18.53
N PHE A 201 -12.82 -3.35 -17.57
CA PHE A 201 -11.75 -2.59 -16.92
C PHE A 201 -10.65 -2.13 -17.90
N VAL A 202 -10.25 -2.96 -18.87
CA VAL A 202 -9.20 -2.60 -19.83
C VAL A 202 -9.62 -1.54 -20.87
N GLU A 203 -10.90 -1.15 -20.88
CA GLU A 203 -11.43 -0.04 -21.68
C GLU A 203 -11.47 1.28 -20.89
N GLU A 204 -11.30 1.24 -19.56
CA GLU A 204 -11.36 2.42 -18.70
C GLU A 204 -10.11 3.30 -18.86
N GLU A 205 -10.27 4.61 -18.64
CA GLU A 205 -9.15 5.57 -18.65
C GLU A 205 -8.08 5.23 -17.59
N GLN A 206 -8.51 4.67 -16.45
CA GLN A 206 -7.61 4.27 -15.38
C GLN A 206 -6.68 3.13 -15.82
N PHE A 207 -7.16 2.21 -16.66
CA PHE A 207 -6.31 1.15 -17.20
C PHE A 207 -5.24 1.73 -18.13
N GLN A 208 -5.60 2.67 -19.01
CA GLN A 208 -4.63 3.31 -19.90
C GLN A 208 -3.53 4.01 -19.10
N HIS A 209 -3.91 4.76 -18.06
CA HIS A 209 -2.95 5.41 -17.19
C HIS A 209 -2.00 4.41 -16.50
N ILE A 210 -2.54 3.32 -15.93
CA ILE A 210 -1.72 2.30 -15.27
C ILE A 210 -0.81 1.58 -16.27
N ALA A 211 -1.29 1.29 -17.47
CA ALA A 211 -0.53 0.57 -18.50
C ALA A 211 0.65 1.39 -19.06
N GLU A 212 0.57 2.71 -18.98
CA GLU A 212 1.63 3.64 -19.39
C GLU A 212 2.55 4.04 -18.21
N THR A 213 2.18 3.69 -16.98
CA THR A 213 2.95 4.04 -15.79
C THR A 213 4.03 2.99 -15.49
N GLU A 214 5.22 3.45 -15.14
CA GLU A 214 6.30 2.56 -14.69
C GLU A 214 5.93 1.85 -13.39
N LEU A 215 6.40 0.61 -13.21
CA LEU A 215 6.12 -0.16 -11.99
C LEU A 215 6.59 0.56 -10.72
N ILE A 216 7.74 1.23 -10.78
CA ILE A 216 8.31 2.05 -9.72
C ILE A 216 8.85 3.33 -10.37
N GLU A 217 8.31 4.47 -9.98
CA GLU A 217 8.76 5.77 -10.47
C GLU A 217 9.64 6.46 -9.43
N ILE A 218 10.84 6.90 -9.83
CA ILE A 218 11.76 7.67 -8.99
C ILE A 218 11.96 9.04 -9.61
N LYS A 219 11.32 10.05 -9.01
CA LYS A 219 11.40 11.45 -9.46
C LYS A 219 12.32 12.27 -8.56
N LYS A 220 13.35 12.89 -9.15
CA LYS A 220 14.12 13.95 -8.48
C LYS A 220 13.31 15.24 -8.50
N ILE A 221 13.05 15.80 -7.31
CA ILE A 221 12.17 16.95 -7.11
C ILE A 221 12.91 18.25 -6.74
N ALA A 222 14.17 18.15 -6.33
CA ALA A 222 15.03 19.30 -6.05
C ALA A 222 16.51 18.91 -6.12
N ASP A 223 17.38 19.92 -6.25
CA ASP A 223 18.83 19.78 -6.12
C ASP A 223 19.28 20.00 -4.67
N SER A 224 20.09 19.07 -4.18
CA SER A 224 20.77 19.18 -2.90
C SER A 224 22.06 18.37 -2.92
N LYS A 225 22.97 18.63 -1.96
CA LYS A 225 24.11 17.76 -1.76
C LYS A 225 23.63 16.43 -1.18
N PRO A 226 24.18 15.27 -1.61
CA PRO A 226 23.90 14.00 -0.96
C PRO A 226 24.19 14.10 0.54
N GLU A 227 23.29 13.56 1.35
CA GLU A 227 23.46 13.47 2.80
C GLU A 227 24.21 12.18 3.12
N ALA A 228 25.21 12.26 3.98
CA ALA A 228 25.98 11.09 4.39
C ALA A 228 25.16 10.21 5.33
N PHE A 229 25.32 8.89 5.19
CA PHE A 229 24.81 7.95 6.18
C PHE A 229 25.52 8.12 7.52
N SER A 230 24.88 7.67 8.60
CA SER A 230 25.52 7.66 9.92
C SER A 230 26.78 6.78 9.90
N GLU A 231 27.81 7.24 10.61
CA GLU A 231 29.01 6.48 10.91
C GLU A 231 28.63 5.26 11.77
N GLU A 232 29.37 4.15 11.59
CA GLU A 232 29.23 2.91 12.38
C GLU A 232 27.79 2.32 12.44
N PRO A 233 27.19 1.93 11.31
CA PRO A 233 25.84 1.38 11.31
C PRO A 233 25.77 -0.04 11.86
N GLU A 234 24.72 -0.31 12.64
CA GLU A 234 24.38 -1.66 13.11
C GLU A 234 23.44 -2.40 12.14
N GLN A 235 22.66 -1.64 11.35
CA GLN A 235 21.67 -2.13 10.39
C GLN A 235 21.67 -1.26 9.12
N PRO A 236 21.09 -1.74 7.99
CA PRO A 236 21.12 -1.03 6.73
C PRO A 236 20.57 0.41 6.81
N LEU A 237 19.51 0.65 7.59
CA LEU A 237 18.88 1.96 7.77
C LEU A 237 19.20 2.62 9.12
N SER A 238 20.25 2.18 9.84
CA SER A 238 20.68 2.86 11.08
C SER A 238 20.91 4.35 10.83
N GLY A 239 20.36 5.19 11.71
CA GLY A 239 20.45 6.65 11.64
C GLY A 239 19.45 7.32 10.69
N VAL A 240 18.71 6.56 9.86
CA VAL A 240 17.66 7.10 8.99
C VAL A 240 16.40 7.38 9.80
N ARG A 241 15.86 8.59 9.67
CA ARG A 241 14.60 9.00 10.31
C ARG A 241 13.47 9.04 9.30
N ALA A 242 12.39 8.31 9.56
CA ALA A 242 11.21 8.31 8.71
C ALA A 242 10.00 8.86 9.47
N LEU A 243 9.38 9.90 8.92
CA LEU A 243 8.14 10.47 9.45
C LEU A 243 6.97 10.04 8.57
N GLY A 244 5.94 9.49 9.20
CA GLY A 244 4.77 8.95 8.52
C GLY A 244 3.49 9.69 8.84
N MET A 245 2.59 9.71 7.87
CA MET A 245 1.14 9.80 8.10
C MET A 245 0.47 8.58 7.46
N GLY A 246 1.04 7.40 7.70
CA GLY A 246 0.55 6.12 7.20
C GLY A 246 -0.77 5.71 7.86
N HIS A 247 -1.67 5.17 7.06
CA HIS A 247 -2.98 4.65 7.48
C HIS A 247 -3.23 3.27 6.86
N VAL A 248 -3.97 2.42 7.55
CA VAL A 248 -4.32 1.06 7.10
C VAL A 248 -3.07 0.23 6.83
N ILE A 249 -2.99 -0.46 5.68
CA ILE A 249 -1.97 -1.47 5.40
C ILE A 249 -0.81 -0.89 4.57
N ALA A 250 -1.08 -0.14 3.50
CA ALA A 250 -0.04 0.27 2.56
C ALA A 250 0.97 1.25 3.20
N GLY A 251 0.48 2.39 3.72
CA GLY A 251 1.36 3.38 4.35
C GLY A 251 2.04 2.87 5.61
N ALA A 252 1.32 2.16 6.49
CA ALA A 252 1.91 1.58 7.69
C ALA A 252 2.90 0.44 7.36
N GLY A 253 2.61 -0.36 6.34
CA GLY A 253 3.47 -1.44 5.85
C GLY A 253 4.82 -0.92 5.35
N LEU A 254 4.85 0.24 4.70
CA LEU A 254 6.10 0.91 4.32
C LEU A 254 6.91 1.29 5.55
N GLY A 255 6.32 1.99 6.52
CA GLY A 255 7.01 2.40 7.74
C GLY A 255 7.50 1.21 8.57
N ARG A 256 6.70 0.14 8.68
CA ARG A 256 7.12 -1.15 9.26
C ARG A 256 8.32 -1.75 8.52
N GLY A 257 8.32 -1.67 7.19
CA GLY A 257 9.45 -2.11 6.37
C GLY A 257 10.73 -1.35 6.70
N LEU A 258 10.66 -0.03 6.83
CA LEU A 258 11.80 0.81 7.23
C LEU A 258 12.28 0.46 8.65
N ALA A 259 11.36 0.35 9.61
CA ALA A 259 11.68 0.03 11.00
C ALA A 259 12.34 -1.35 11.15
N LEU A 260 11.87 -2.35 10.38
CA LEU A 260 12.45 -3.70 10.35
C LEU A 260 13.95 -3.70 10.01
N HIS A 261 14.42 -2.69 9.26
CA HIS A 261 15.80 -2.59 8.80
C HIS A 261 16.59 -1.46 9.49
N GLY A 262 16.08 -0.95 10.61
CA GLY A 262 16.84 -0.11 11.55
C GLY A 262 16.57 1.39 11.48
N ALA A 263 15.59 1.84 10.67
CA ALA A 263 15.19 3.25 10.66
C ALA A 263 14.44 3.62 11.96
N ASP A 264 14.60 4.86 12.42
CA ASP A 264 13.76 5.45 13.46
C ASP A 264 12.47 5.98 12.81
N VAL A 265 11.37 5.25 13.00
CA VAL A 265 10.11 5.51 12.32
C VAL A 265 9.07 6.04 13.31
N LEU A 266 8.54 7.22 13.02
CA LEU A 266 7.46 7.86 13.76
C LEU A 266 6.24 8.08 12.85
N ASN A 267 5.11 7.48 13.18
CA ASN A 267 3.83 7.78 12.53
C ASN A 267 3.04 8.83 13.32
N VAL A 268 2.60 9.90 12.66
CA VAL A 268 1.78 10.96 13.26
C VAL A 268 0.33 10.75 12.89
N TRP A 269 -0.50 10.68 13.92
CA TRP A 269 -1.96 10.58 13.83
C TRP A 269 -2.59 11.93 14.14
N ARG A 270 -3.67 12.28 13.44
CA ARG A 270 -4.51 13.41 13.88
C ARG A 270 -5.51 12.91 14.92
N PRO A 271 -5.93 13.74 15.90
CA PRO A 271 -6.91 13.31 16.91
C PRO A 271 -8.26 12.87 16.34
N SER A 272 -8.59 13.30 15.12
CA SER A 272 -9.80 12.91 14.39
C SER A 272 -9.67 11.58 13.63
N GLU A 273 -8.49 10.96 13.62
CA GLU A 273 -8.24 9.72 12.92
C GLU A 273 -8.42 8.52 13.84
N LEU A 274 -8.96 7.44 13.27
CA LEU A 274 -9.16 6.17 13.94
C LEU A 274 -8.46 5.08 13.13
N GLU A 275 -7.84 4.14 13.83
CA GLU A 275 -7.32 2.92 13.23
C GLU A 275 -7.99 1.69 13.85
N VAL A 276 -8.30 0.70 13.01
CA VAL A 276 -8.82 -0.58 13.48
C VAL A 276 -7.69 -1.32 14.21
N GLU A 277 -7.94 -1.81 15.42
CA GLU A 277 -6.91 -2.44 16.27
C GLU A 277 -6.14 -3.55 15.52
N THR A 278 -6.84 -4.38 14.73
CA THR A 278 -6.20 -5.41 13.90
C THR A 278 -5.20 -4.82 12.91
N MET A 279 -5.52 -3.69 12.25
CA MET A 279 -4.59 -3.03 11.33
C MET A 279 -3.43 -2.41 12.10
N TYR A 280 -3.73 -1.77 13.23
CA TYR A 280 -2.72 -1.13 14.07
C TYR A 280 -1.67 -2.13 14.56
N LEU A 281 -2.09 -3.22 15.23
CA LEU A 281 -1.19 -4.20 15.83
C LEU A 281 -0.33 -4.98 14.81
N THR A 282 -0.75 -5.03 13.56
CA THR A 282 -0.13 -5.88 12.52
C THR A 282 0.71 -5.06 11.55
N SER A 283 0.22 -3.89 11.14
CA SER A 283 0.85 -3.04 10.14
C SER A 283 1.79 -2.01 10.74
N ASN A 284 1.66 -1.68 12.05
CA ASN A 284 2.51 -0.67 12.70
C ASN A 284 3.69 -1.23 13.51
N VAL A 285 3.96 -2.53 13.40
CA VAL A 285 5.04 -3.20 14.16
C VAL A 285 6.39 -2.53 13.91
N GLY A 286 7.11 -2.21 14.99
CA GLY A 286 8.43 -1.59 14.96
C GLY A 286 8.41 -0.05 14.88
N MET A 287 7.26 0.56 14.58
CA MET A 287 7.13 2.02 14.52
C MET A 287 6.71 2.62 15.88
N ARG A 288 7.10 3.86 16.12
CA ARG A 288 6.52 4.72 17.16
C ARG A 288 5.32 5.47 16.60
N SER A 289 4.41 5.89 17.46
CA SER A 289 3.25 6.70 17.08
C SER A 289 3.02 7.85 18.05
N THR A 290 2.49 8.96 17.55
CA THR A 290 2.07 10.12 18.36
C THR A 290 0.83 10.79 17.76
N TYR A 291 0.17 11.64 18.54
CA TYR A 291 -0.92 12.49 18.07
C TYR A 291 -0.47 13.93 17.95
N LEU A 292 -0.76 14.56 16.81
CA LEU A 292 -0.62 16.01 16.62
C LEU A 292 -1.87 16.56 15.93
N ASP A 293 -2.49 17.56 16.54
CA ASP A 293 -3.61 18.30 15.95
C ASP A 293 -3.09 19.38 15.01
N ILE A 294 -2.73 18.97 13.79
CA ILE A 294 -2.23 19.89 12.76
C ILE A 294 -3.35 20.72 12.10
N ASP A 295 -4.61 20.45 12.45
CA ASP A 295 -5.79 21.12 11.91
C ASP A 295 -6.15 22.38 12.71
N HIS A 296 -6.15 22.27 14.04
CA HIS A 296 -6.70 23.32 14.91
C HIS A 296 -5.71 23.82 15.97
N ASN A 297 -4.47 23.30 16.01
CA ASN A 297 -3.47 23.72 16.98
C ASN A 297 -2.16 24.13 16.29
N GLN A 298 -1.86 25.41 16.36
CA GLN A 298 -0.67 26.01 15.72
C GLN A 298 0.65 25.48 16.31
N GLU A 299 0.70 25.18 17.62
CA GLU A 299 1.88 24.62 18.26
C GLU A 299 2.14 23.19 17.77
N HIS A 300 1.09 22.37 17.70
CA HIS A 300 1.17 21.03 17.14
C HIS A 300 1.58 21.05 15.67
N ARG A 301 1.04 21.98 14.88
CA ARG A 301 1.47 22.19 13.50
C ARG A 301 2.96 22.54 13.41
N SER A 302 3.43 23.47 14.24
CA SER A 302 4.84 23.87 14.28
C SER A 302 5.74 22.70 14.72
N ARG A 303 5.27 21.86 15.65
CA ARG A 303 5.96 20.62 16.05
C ARG A 303 6.05 19.61 14.91
N PHE A 304 4.97 19.43 14.16
CA PHE A 304 4.96 18.56 12.99
C PHE A 304 5.94 19.04 11.91
N ASP A 305 5.94 20.34 11.61
CA ASP A 305 6.87 20.92 10.64
C ASP A 305 8.34 20.79 11.11
N ALA A 306 8.61 20.88 12.42
CA ALA A 306 9.94 20.61 12.97
C ALA A 306 10.35 19.12 12.84
N LEU A 307 9.42 18.18 13.01
CA LEU A 307 9.67 16.76 12.77
C LEU A 307 9.96 16.49 11.29
N LEU A 308 9.21 17.12 10.37
CA LEU A 308 9.47 17.02 8.92
C LEU A 308 10.89 17.51 8.57
N GLN A 309 11.33 18.63 9.15
CA GLN A 309 12.69 19.13 8.98
C GLN A 309 13.76 18.13 9.45
N GLY A 310 13.45 17.30 10.45
CA GLY A 310 14.36 16.28 10.98
C GLY A 310 14.32 14.92 10.27
N ALA A 311 13.38 14.67 9.35
CA ALA A 311 13.14 13.34 8.76
C ALA A 311 13.75 13.15 7.36
N ASP A 312 14.50 12.08 7.12
CA ASP A 312 15.10 11.77 5.82
C ASP A 312 14.08 11.26 4.79
N ILE A 313 13.03 10.60 5.29
CA ILE A 313 11.94 10.02 4.51
C ILE A 313 10.61 10.52 5.07
N PHE A 314 9.72 10.97 4.18
CA PHE A 314 8.30 11.16 4.50
C PHE A 314 7.45 10.19 3.71
N PHE A 315 6.52 9.52 4.38
CA PHE A 315 5.59 8.59 3.74
C PHE A 315 4.15 8.87 4.13
N ILE A 316 3.26 8.78 3.13
CA ILE A 316 1.85 9.11 3.29
C ILE A 316 1.00 8.37 2.25
N ASN A 317 -0.17 7.90 2.65
CA ASN A 317 -1.17 7.26 1.77
C ASN A 317 -2.58 7.83 2.06
N LYS A 318 -2.68 9.17 2.07
CA LYS A 318 -3.95 9.86 2.28
C LYS A 318 -4.63 10.11 0.94
N ARG A 319 -5.96 10.26 0.99
CA ARG A 319 -6.79 10.56 -0.18
C ARG A 319 -6.28 11.79 -0.95
N TYR A 320 -6.59 11.82 -2.25
CA TYR A 320 -6.32 12.95 -3.13
C TYR A 320 -6.77 14.28 -2.51
N GLY A 321 -5.99 15.34 -2.70
CA GLY A 321 -6.23 16.67 -2.13
C GLY A 321 -5.76 16.84 -0.68
N PHE A 322 -5.42 15.76 0.04
CA PHE A 322 -4.92 15.86 1.40
C PHE A 322 -3.58 16.60 1.44
N MET A 323 -2.62 16.17 0.63
CA MET A 323 -1.27 16.75 0.64
C MET A 323 -1.32 18.24 0.29
N GLU A 324 -2.08 18.63 -0.73
CA GLU A 324 -2.28 20.01 -1.15
C GLU A 324 -2.87 20.85 -0.02
N LYS A 325 -3.93 20.36 0.63
CA LYS A 325 -4.58 21.06 1.75
C LYS A 325 -3.61 21.38 2.88
N TYR A 326 -2.69 20.48 3.18
CA TYR A 326 -1.74 20.64 4.30
C TYR A 326 -0.37 21.19 3.87
N GLY A 327 -0.15 21.41 2.57
CA GLY A 327 1.15 21.80 2.01
C GLY A 327 2.21 20.72 2.25
N LEU A 328 1.87 19.47 1.96
CA LEU A 328 2.70 18.27 2.13
C LEU A 328 2.98 17.58 0.79
N THR A 329 2.78 18.27 -0.34
CA THR A 329 3.17 17.73 -1.64
C THR A 329 4.69 17.63 -1.72
N PRO A 330 5.24 16.80 -2.63
CA PRO A 330 6.69 16.71 -2.78
C PRO A 330 7.38 18.06 -3.02
N ASN A 331 6.75 18.96 -3.78
CA ASN A 331 7.27 20.30 -4.05
C ASN A 331 7.19 21.21 -2.80
N ASP A 332 6.09 21.16 -2.04
CA ASP A 332 5.97 21.94 -0.79
C ASP A 332 7.07 21.54 0.21
N LEU A 333 7.31 20.23 0.33
CA LEU A 333 8.29 19.69 1.26
C LEU A 333 9.72 19.99 0.82
N ALA A 334 10.01 19.94 -0.49
CA ALA A 334 11.29 20.37 -1.04
C ALA A 334 11.56 21.88 -0.87
N GLN A 335 10.51 22.73 -0.86
CA GLN A 335 10.66 24.16 -0.57
C GLN A 335 10.87 24.44 0.92
N LYS A 336 10.15 23.70 1.78
CA LYS A 336 10.29 23.79 3.24
C LYS A 336 11.60 23.18 3.73
N LYS A 337 12.25 22.36 2.90
CA LYS A 337 13.42 21.58 3.29
C LYS A 337 14.31 21.25 2.10
N THR A 338 15.61 21.51 2.22
CA THR A 338 16.61 21.14 1.21
C THR A 338 16.88 19.61 1.12
N ARG A 339 16.30 18.78 2.00
CA ARG A 339 16.57 17.32 2.10
C ARG A 339 15.25 16.55 2.06
N TYR A 340 14.89 15.91 0.95
CA TYR A 340 13.58 15.28 0.90
C TYR A 340 13.49 14.10 -0.07
N HIS A 341 13.08 12.94 0.46
CA HIS A 341 12.56 11.81 -0.30
C HIS A 341 11.08 11.61 0.06
N SER A 342 10.20 11.81 -0.91
CA SER A 342 8.78 11.49 -0.80
C SER A 342 8.56 10.05 -1.21
N CYS A 343 7.86 9.28 -0.40
CA CYS A 343 7.18 8.09 -0.90
C CYS A 343 5.68 8.32 -0.84
N VAL A 344 5.05 8.39 -2.02
CA VAL A 344 3.60 8.41 -2.19
C VAL A 344 3.23 7.03 -2.72
N GLY A 345 2.32 6.34 -2.03
CA GLY A 345 1.85 5.01 -2.41
C GLY A 345 0.34 4.96 -2.54
#